data_AF-A0A7W1L2E6-F1
#
_entry.id   AF-A0A7W1L2E6-F1
#
_cell.length_a   1.000
_cell.length_b   1.000
_cell.length_c   1.000
_cell.angle_alpha   90.00
_cell.angle_beta   90.00
_cell.angle_gamma   90.00
#
_symmetry.space_group_name_H-M   'P 1'
#
loop_
_entity.id
_entity.type
_entity.pdbx_description
1 polymer ?
#
loop_
_entity_poly.entity_id
_entity_poly.type
_entity_poly.pdbx_seq_one_letter_code
_entity_poly.pdbx_strand_id
1 'polypeptide(L)'
;MKIPSLLSIIIWLPALGAIFILAVFKKEQSKLIKQWATGWFALTFIVSLFLLAYDRAASGMQFIEDHQWIPIIGARYQMGVDGVAVLLIVLTTLLGVIASLSSWKYIEKREKEYYVLLLLLQTAVVGVFASMDLFLFYLFFEVSLVPMYFLIGIWGGERRLYAAIKFFLYTLVGSVVMLLGVLKMYFLTQDAALTSQITGATLDNIAGLAGSPARDLLTSTLAAAKANNTGTFNIMYLQSLGSVMPMGTMQILLFVAFALGFAIKVPMWPFHTWLPDAHVEAPTAGSVILAGILLKLGTYGFFRFNLPMFPRASADETSFHYFGTTFGVRSVMVLLAIIGIIYGALAAMYFVVRRNGDVKKLVAYSSVSSMGIVMLGLFALNPNGVNGAVLHMINHGIYSAALFLLVGIIYERRHTRNVAEFGGLSHVMPGYAAVFLAMAMTAIGLPLLCVFISEFLAMRGAFEANPWWAAWAALGII
;
A
#
# COMPACT_ATOMS: atom_id res chain seq x y z
N MET A 1 1.64 -8.51 27.70
CA MET A 1 1.41 -9.96 27.53
C MET A 1 1.76 -10.30 26.08
N LYS A 2 2.80 -11.11 25.83
CA LYS A 2 3.15 -11.53 24.46
C LYS A 2 2.16 -12.62 24.03
N ILE A 3 1.23 -12.30 23.14
CA ILE A 3 0.30 -13.28 22.57
C ILE A 3 1.09 -14.08 21.52
N PRO A 4 1.26 -15.41 21.69
CA PRO A 4 1.92 -16.22 20.67
C PRO A 4 1.12 -16.17 19.37
N SER A 5 1.81 -16.12 18.24
CA SER A 5 1.22 -16.12 16.90
C SER A 5 0.22 -14.98 16.62
N LEU A 6 0.45 -13.80 17.21
CA LEU A 6 -0.44 -12.63 17.06
C LEU A 6 -0.67 -12.22 15.60
N LEU A 7 0.36 -12.23 14.75
CA LEU A 7 0.21 -11.85 13.34
C LEU A 7 -0.63 -12.87 12.58
N SER A 8 -0.39 -14.16 12.79
CA SER A 8 -1.24 -15.21 12.20
C SER A 8 -2.70 -15.06 12.63
N ILE A 9 -2.95 -14.74 13.90
CA ILE A 9 -4.32 -14.50 14.37
C ILE A 9 -4.93 -13.30 13.61
N ILE A 10 -4.25 -12.15 13.54
CA ILE A 10 -4.79 -10.96 12.86
C ILE A 10 -5.06 -11.23 11.37
N ILE A 11 -4.18 -11.99 10.70
CA ILE A 11 -4.27 -12.27 9.27
C ILE A 11 -5.40 -13.24 8.96
N TRP A 12 -5.50 -14.35 9.69
CA TRP A 12 -6.42 -15.43 9.35
C TRP A 12 -7.81 -15.27 9.98
N LEU A 13 -7.97 -14.43 11.01
CA LEU A 13 -9.26 -14.21 11.65
C LEU A 13 -10.35 -13.76 10.68
N PRO A 14 -10.14 -12.79 9.76
CA PRO A 14 -11.14 -12.45 8.75
C PRO A 14 -11.45 -13.61 7.79
N ALA A 15 -10.45 -14.39 7.38
CA ALA A 15 -10.66 -15.56 6.52
C ALA A 15 -11.51 -16.63 7.22
N LEU A 16 -11.30 -16.87 8.51
CA LEU A 16 -12.17 -17.75 9.30
C LEU A 16 -13.61 -17.23 9.34
N GLY A 17 -13.80 -15.92 9.49
CA GLY A 17 -15.11 -15.28 9.38
C GLY A 17 -15.78 -15.51 8.02
N ALA A 18 -15.00 -15.41 6.94
CA ALA A 18 -15.47 -15.64 5.57
C ALA A 18 -15.87 -17.11 5.35
N ILE A 19 -15.04 -18.06 5.80
CA ILE A 19 -15.34 -19.50 5.74
C ILE A 19 -16.62 -19.82 6.51
N PHE A 20 -16.79 -19.25 7.70
CA PHE A 20 -18.01 -19.44 8.50
C PHE A 20 -19.26 -18.94 7.77
N ILE A 21 -19.21 -17.74 7.18
CA ILE A 21 -20.32 -17.22 6.36
C ILE A 21 -20.64 -18.18 5.21
N LEU A 22 -19.62 -18.71 4.53
CA LEU A 22 -19.79 -19.64 3.42
C LEU A 22 -20.45 -20.95 3.86
N ALA A 23 -19.99 -21.53 4.96
CA ALA A 23 -20.43 -22.84 5.44
C ALA A 23 -21.79 -22.82 6.17
N VAL A 24 -22.08 -21.77 6.94
CA VAL A 24 -23.20 -21.78 7.91
C VAL A 24 -24.40 -20.97 7.42
N PHE A 25 -24.19 -19.75 6.92
CA PHE A 25 -25.31 -18.87 6.60
C PHE A 25 -25.89 -19.15 5.22
N LYS A 26 -27.22 -19.17 5.12
CA LYS A 26 -27.92 -19.22 3.83
C LYS A 26 -28.02 -17.81 3.22
N LYS A 27 -28.22 -17.73 1.90
CA LYS A 27 -28.17 -16.44 1.17
C LYS A 27 -29.27 -15.46 1.61
N GLU A 28 -30.36 -15.97 2.16
CA GLU A 28 -31.52 -15.21 2.63
C GLU A 28 -31.26 -14.55 4.00
N GLN A 29 -30.24 -14.99 4.74
CA GLN A 29 -29.93 -14.51 6.10
C GLN A 29 -29.10 -13.21 6.11
N SER A 30 -29.51 -12.23 5.29
CA SER A 30 -28.87 -10.93 5.09
C SER A 30 -28.38 -10.28 6.39
N LYS A 31 -29.29 -10.09 7.36
CA LYS A 31 -29.01 -9.40 8.62
C LYS A 31 -27.92 -10.10 9.43
N LEU A 32 -27.97 -11.44 9.51
CA LEU A 32 -26.98 -12.23 10.25
C LEU A 32 -25.61 -12.17 9.58
N ILE A 33 -25.56 -12.24 8.25
CA ILE A 33 -24.31 -12.12 7.47
C ILE A 33 -23.66 -10.75 7.74
N LYS A 34 -24.44 -9.66 7.64
CA LYS A 34 -23.96 -8.29 7.90
C LYS A 34 -23.40 -8.14 9.30
N GLN A 35 -24.18 -8.55 10.31
CA GLN A 35 -23.79 -8.47 11.72
C GLN A 35 -22.54 -9.31 12.02
N TRP A 36 -22.47 -10.53 11.49
CA TRP A 36 -21.33 -11.42 11.66
C TRP A 36 -20.06 -10.85 11.03
N ALA A 37 -20.15 -10.44 9.76
CA ALA A 37 -19.00 -9.87 9.05
C ALA A 37 -18.47 -8.62 9.79
N THR A 38 -19.36 -7.69 10.16
CA THR A 38 -18.97 -6.51 10.94
C THR A 38 -18.37 -6.87 12.29
N GLY A 39 -18.92 -7.87 13.00
CA GLY A 39 -18.35 -8.38 14.24
C GLY A 39 -16.93 -8.93 14.06
N TRP A 40 -16.67 -9.65 12.97
CA TRP A 40 -15.34 -10.16 12.64
C TRP A 40 -14.33 -9.08 12.26
N PHE A 41 -14.78 -8.05 11.51
CA PHE A 41 -13.96 -6.87 11.26
C PHE A 41 -13.60 -6.16 12.56
N ALA A 42 -14.58 -5.93 13.44
CA ALA A 42 -14.37 -5.27 14.73
C ALA A 42 -13.45 -6.07 15.64
N LEU A 43 -13.62 -7.39 15.70
CA LEU A 43 -12.75 -8.28 16.45
C LEU A 43 -11.32 -8.22 15.90
N THR A 44 -11.13 -8.29 14.57
CA THR A 44 -9.80 -8.20 13.97
C THR A 44 -9.14 -6.85 14.25
N PHE A 45 -9.91 -5.75 14.20
CA PHE A 45 -9.41 -4.43 14.58
C PHE A 45 -8.94 -4.41 16.05
N ILE A 46 -9.77 -4.88 16.98
CA ILE A 46 -9.42 -4.97 18.41
C ILE A 46 -8.15 -5.79 18.62
N VAL A 47 -8.05 -6.97 17.98
CA VAL A 47 -6.85 -7.81 18.07
C VAL A 47 -5.62 -7.10 17.47
N SER A 48 -5.78 -6.34 16.38
CA SER A 48 -4.68 -5.57 15.79
C SER A 48 -4.14 -4.47 16.70
N LEU A 49 -4.94 -3.94 17.64
CA LEU A 49 -4.48 -2.93 18.59
C LEU A 49 -3.40 -3.47 19.55
N PHE A 50 -3.31 -4.78 19.76
CA PHE A 50 -2.21 -5.36 20.54
C PHE A 50 -0.84 -5.15 19.87
N LEU A 51 -0.79 -4.87 18.56
CA LEU A 51 0.45 -4.46 17.88
C LEU A 51 0.96 -3.10 18.36
N LEU A 52 0.13 -2.27 19.00
CA LEU A 52 0.57 -1.00 19.58
C LEU A 52 1.48 -1.19 20.81
N ALA A 53 1.58 -2.42 21.33
CA ALA A 53 2.62 -2.80 22.29
C ALA A 53 4.02 -2.94 21.66
N TYR A 54 4.19 -2.55 20.40
CA TYR A 54 5.47 -2.45 19.70
C TYR A 54 6.47 -1.60 20.49
N ASP A 55 7.67 -2.14 20.70
CA ASP A 55 8.75 -1.43 21.38
C ASP A 55 9.44 -0.47 20.41
N ARG A 56 9.27 0.83 20.61
CA ARG A 56 9.84 1.86 19.74
C ARG A 56 11.34 2.04 19.93
N ALA A 57 11.91 1.58 21.05
CA ALA A 57 13.33 1.64 21.32
C ALA A 57 14.09 0.45 20.70
N ALA A 58 13.41 -0.68 20.53
CA ALA A 58 13.97 -1.84 19.85
C ALA A 58 14.03 -1.61 18.33
N SER A 59 15.21 -1.86 17.75
CA SER A 59 15.41 -1.83 16.30
C SER A 59 15.01 -3.18 15.66
N GLY A 60 14.63 -3.14 14.38
CA GLY A 60 14.32 -4.33 13.60
C GLY A 60 12.89 -4.84 13.73
N MET A 61 12.67 -6.06 13.24
CA MET A 61 11.34 -6.68 13.15
C MET A 61 10.87 -7.23 14.50
N GLN A 62 9.59 -7.05 14.79
CA GLN A 62 8.94 -7.54 16.01
C GLN A 62 7.75 -8.45 15.67
N PHE A 63 7.20 -9.12 16.69
CA PHE A 63 6.11 -10.09 16.56
C PHE A 63 6.41 -11.20 15.54
N ILE A 64 7.64 -11.71 15.61
CA ILE A 64 8.18 -12.65 14.62
C ILE A 64 7.52 -14.02 14.74
N GLU A 65 7.14 -14.59 13.60
CA GLU A 65 6.67 -15.96 13.45
C GLU A 65 7.42 -16.64 12.30
N ASP A 66 7.84 -17.89 12.48
CA ASP A 66 8.61 -18.62 11.48
C ASP A 66 8.20 -20.09 11.43
N HIS A 67 7.65 -20.50 10.29
CA HIS A 67 7.27 -21.88 10.02
C HIS A 67 7.76 -22.31 8.63
N GLN A 68 8.23 -23.55 8.53
CA GLN A 68 8.57 -24.14 7.24
C GLN A 68 7.30 -24.32 6.40
N TRP A 69 7.32 -23.90 5.13
CA TRP A 69 6.15 -23.96 4.27
C TRP A 69 6.38 -24.82 3.02
N ILE A 70 7.30 -24.41 2.13
CA ILE A 70 7.63 -25.17 0.91
C ILE A 70 9.15 -25.43 0.89
N PRO A 71 9.61 -26.55 1.47
CA PRO A 71 11.04 -26.83 1.67
C PRO A 71 11.84 -26.86 0.37
N ILE A 72 11.27 -27.41 -0.70
CA ILE A 72 11.96 -27.64 -1.98
C ILE A 72 12.38 -26.35 -2.71
N ILE A 73 11.76 -25.22 -2.38
CA ILE A 73 12.13 -23.89 -2.90
C ILE A 73 12.62 -22.96 -1.79
N GLY A 74 12.81 -23.47 -0.56
CA GLY A 74 13.23 -22.65 0.58
C GLY A 74 12.21 -21.58 1.02
N ALA A 75 10.94 -21.67 0.59
CA ALA A 75 9.90 -20.70 0.99
C ALA A 75 9.36 -21.03 2.38
N ARG A 76 9.15 -19.98 3.18
CA ARG A 76 8.76 -20.09 4.58
C ARG A 76 7.55 -19.21 4.87
N TYR A 77 6.75 -19.62 5.84
CA TYR A 77 5.75 -18.75 6.43
C TYR A 77 6.44 -17.91 7.50
N GLN A 78 7.07 -16.82 7.06
CA GLN A 78 7.78 -15.87 7.91
C GLN A 78 7.01 -14.57 8.00
N MET A 79 6.66 -14.20 9.23
CA MET A 79 5.91 -12.99 9.52
C MET A 79 6.66 -12.13 10.52
N GLY A 80 6.46 -10.82 10.43
CA GLY A 80 6.95 -9.85 11.40
C GLY A 80 6.57 -8.45 10.94
N VAL A 81 6.65 -7.50 11.87
CA VAL A 81 6.27 -6.10 11.61
C VAL A 81 7.32 -5.13 12.11
N ASP A 82 7.54 -4.07 11.35
CA ASP A 82 8.21 -2.85 11.79
C ASP A 82 7.17 -1.77 12.16
N GLY A 83 7.63 -0.61 12.62
CA GLY A 83 6.74 0.49 13.00
C GLY A 83 5.80 0.97 11.89
N VAL A 84 6.22 0.88 10.61
CA VAL A 84 5.38 1.27 9.46
C VAL A 84 4.29 0.24 9.21
N ALA A 85 4.65 -1.05 9.22
CA ALA A 85 3.71 -2.15 9.07
C ALA A 85 2.65 -2.15 10.19
N VAL A 86 3.04 -1.88 11.44
CA VAL A 86 2.07 -1.76 12.55
C VAL A 86 0.99 -0.71 12.24
N LEU A 87 1.39 0.49 11.81
CA LEU A 87 0.44 1.56 11.50
C LEU A 87 -0.48 1.18 10.33
N LEU A 88 0.07 0.56 9.28
CA LEU A 88 -0.70 0.15 8.10
C LEU A 88 -1.66 -1.00 8.40
N ILE A 89 -1.28 -1.96 9.25
CA ILE A 89 -2.16 -3.06 9.68
C ILE A 89 -3.33 -2.53 10.52
N VAL A 90 -3.06 -1.65 11.49
CA VAL A 90 -4.11 -1.05 12.33
C VAL A 90 -5.06 -0.17 11.49
N LEU A 91 -4.51 0.60 10.54
CA LEU A 91 -5.33 1.36 9.59
C LEU A 91 -6.19 0.43 8.72
N THR A 92 -5.62 -0.69 8.25
CA THR A 92 -6.30 -1.66 7.39
C THR A 92 -7.53 -2.25 8.08
N THR A 93 -7.36 -2.72 9.31
CA THR A 93 -8.44 -3.34 10.08
C THR A 93 -9.49 -2.33 10.52
N LEU A 94 -9.11 -1.09 10.86
CA LEU A 94 -10.04 0.01 11.13
C LEU A 94 -10.91 0.33 9.92
N LEU A 95 -10.30 0.48 8.74
CA LEU A 95 -11.03 0.77 7.52
C LEU A 95 -11.91 -0.41 7.09
N GLY A 96 -11.54 -1.65 7.42
CA GLY A 96 -12.40 -2.82 7.25
C GLY A 96 -13.72 -2.72 8.03
N VAL A 97 -13.66 -2.25 9.29
CA VAL A 97 -14.86 -1.98 10.11
C VAL A 97 -15.72 -0.91 9.45
N ILE A 98 -15.12 0.21 9.04
CA ILE A 98 -15.83 1.34 8.42
C ILE A 98 -16.45 0.93 7.08
N ALA A 99 -15.70 0.21 6.24
CA ALA A 99 -16.16 -0.31 4.97
C ALA A 99 -17.36 -1.26 5.16
N SER A 100 -17.27 -2.18 6.13
CA SER A 100 -18.37 -3.08 6.46
C SER A 100 -19.62 -2.31 6.91
N LEU A 101 -19.50 -1.43 7.91
CA LEU A 101 -20.62 -0.65 8.44
C LEU A 101 -21.28 0.24 7.38
N SER A 102 -20.48 0.92 6.55
CA SER A 102 -21.01 1.80 5.51
C SER A 102 -21.83 1.06 4.46
N SER A 103 -21.53 -0.22 4.23
CA SER A 103 -22.15 -1.04 3.18
C SER A 103 -23.53 -1.63 3.51
N TRP A 104 -24.02 -1.50 4.76
CA TRP A 104 -25.22 -2.21 5.22
C TRP A 104 -26.50 -1.90 4.45
N LYS A 105 -26.68 -0.63 4.06
CA LYS A 105 -27.93 -0.15 3.45
C LYS A 105 -27.95 -0.30 1.93
N TYR A 106 -26.85 0.00 1.25
CA TYR A 106 -26.85 0.08 -0.22
C TYR A 106 -26.42 -1.23 -0.92
N ILE A 107 -25.79 -2.17 -0.19
CA ILE A 107 -25.52 -3.51 -0.72
C ILE A 107 -26.73 -4.41 -0.42
N GLU A 108 -27.53 -4.66 -1.45
CA GLU A 108 -28.77 -5.45 -1.36
C GLU A 108 -28.72 -6.77 -2.14
N LYS A 109 -27.77 -6.92 -3.07
CA LYS A 109 -27.65 -8.09 -3.95
C LYS A 109 -26.41 -8.88 -3.61
N ARG A 110 -26.51 -10.22 -3.59
CA ARG A 110 -25.38 -11.14 -3.36
C ARG A 110 -24.57 -10.78 -2.10
N GLU A 111 -25.26 -10.40 -1.03
CA GLU A 111 -24.62 -9.86 0.17
C GLU A 111 -23.65 -10.86 0.80
N LYS A 112 -24.01 -12.15 0.76
CA LYS A 112 -23.15 -13.26 1.21
C LYS A 112 -21.78 -13.19 0.54
N GLU A 113 -21.76 -13.13 -0.79
CA GLU A 113 -20.53 -13.07 -1.56
C GLU A 113 -19.76 -11.77 -1.33
N TYR A 114 -20.46 -10.64 -1.16
CA TYR A 114 -19.83 -9.34 -0.90
C TYR A 114 -18.99 -9.35 0.38
N TYR A 115 -19.58 -9.75 1.51
CA TYR A 115 -18.89 -9.73 2.80
C TYR A 115 -17.78 -10.79 2.90
N VAL A 116 -17.95 -11.93 2.24
CA VAL A 116 -16.88 -12.95 2.10
C VAL A 116 -15.68 -12.34 1.38
N LEU A 117 -15.89 -11.70 0.22
CA LEU A 117 -14.79 -11.08 -0.53
C LEU A 117 -14.15 -9.93 0.24
N LEU A 118 -14.92 -9.12 0.97
CA LEU A 118 -14.38 -8.04 1.79
C LEU A 118 -13.48 -8.56 2.92
N LEU A 119 -13.87 -9.65 3.59
CA LEU A 119 -13.07 -10.30 4.64
C LEU A 119 -11.79 -10.95 4.08
N LEU A 120 -11.90 -11.61 2.92
CA LEU A 120 -10.73 -12.17 2.21
C LEU A 120 -9.78 -11.06 1.73
N LEU A 121 -10.30 -9.92 1.31
CA LEU A 121 -9.49 -8.76 0.95
C LEU A 121 -8.67 -8.28 2.16
N GLN A 122 -9.30 -8.13 3.33
CA GLN A 122 -8.58 -7.75 4.55
C GLN A 122 -7.51 -8.78 4.93
N THR A 123 -7.81 -10.07 4.85
CA THR A 123 -6.84 -11.16 5.09
C THR A 123 -5.60 -10.96 4.20
N ALA A 124 -5.82 -10.79 2.90
CA ALA A 124 -4.74 -10.64 1.94
C ALA A 124 -3.89 -9.39 2.20
N VAL A 125 -4.55 -8.25 2.43
CA VAL A 125 -3.89 -6.95 2.64
C VAL A 125 -3.08 -6.92 3.94
N VAL A 126 -3.60 -7.47 5.04
CA VAL A 126 -2.81 -7.61 6.28
C VAL A 126 -1.62 -8.55 6.05
N GLY A 127 -1.82 -9.65 5.33
CA GLY A 127 -0.76 -10.58 4.94
C GLY A 127 0.38 -9.90 4.19
N VAL A 128 0.10 -8.97 3.29
CA VAL A 128 1.12 -8.18 2.58
C VAL A 128 2.02 -7.40 3.55
N PHE A 129 1.45 -6.67 4.51
CA PHE A 129 2.23 -5.85 5.44
C PHE A 129 3.00 -6.66 6.48
N ALA A 130 2.55 -7.87 6.79
CA ALA A 130 3.15 -8.72 7.80
C ALA A 130 4.20 -9.71 7.26
N SER A 131 4.33 -9.86 5.93
CA SER A 131 5.21 -10.86 5.32
C SER A 131 6.70 -10.50 5.44
N MET A 132 7.51 -11.46 5.89
CA MET A 132 8.99 -11.41 5.93
C MET A 132 9.66 -12.37 4.93
N ASP A 133 8.88 -13.18 4.22
CA ASP A 133 9.29 -13.96 3.06
C ASP A 133 8.75 -13.30 1.77
N LEU A 134 9.61 -13.09 0.78
CA LEU A 134 9.28 -12.37 -0.44
C LEU A 134 8.32 -13.13 -1.35
N PHE A 135 8.36 -14.47 -1.36
CA PHE A 135 7.42 -15.29 -2.09
C PHE A 135 6.03 -15.25 -1.42
N LEU A 136 5.99 -15.30 -0.09
CA LEU A 136 4.75 -15.12 0.68
C LEU A 136 4.14 -13.74 0.49
N PHE A 137 4.98 -12.69 0.53
CA PHE A 137 4.58 -11.32 0.21
C PHE A 137 3.94 -11.25 -1.18
N TYR A 138 4.60 -11.81 -2.20
CA TYR A 138 4.09 -11.82 -3.57
C TYR A 138 2.72 -12.51 -3.65
N LEU A 139 2.56 -13.65 -2.97
CA LEU A 139 1.29 -14.37 -2.96
C LEU A 139 0.17 -13.50 -2.36
N PHE A 140 0.36 -12.92 -1.18
CA PHE A 140 -0.65 -12.04 -0.59
C PHE A 140 -0.93 -10.81 -1.45
N PHE A 141 0.10 -10.26 -2.09
CA PHE A 141 0.02 -9.08 -2.94
C PHE A 141 -0.81 -9.32 -4.21
N GLU A 142 -0.72 -10.51 -4.79
CA GLU A 142 -1.53 -10.93 -5.94
C GLU A 142 -2.93 -11.38 -5.52
N VAL A 143 -3.03 -12.16 -4.43
CA VAL A 143 -4.33 -12.63 -3.91
C VAL A 143 -5.22 -11.45 -3.53
N SER A 144 -4.66 -10.32 -3.08
CA SER A 144 -5.46 -9.12 -2.78
C SER A 144 -6.19 -8.56 -4.00
N LEU A 145 -5.72 -8.83 -5.22
CA LEU A 145 -6.35 -8.35 -6.46
C LEU A 145 -7.67 -9.07 -6.75
N VAL A 146 -7.77 -10.36 -6.39
CA VAL A 146 -8.93 -11.20 -6.74
C VAL A 146 -10.20 -10.71 -6.07
N PRO A 147 -10.27 -10.50 -4.74
CA PRO A 147 -11.46 -9.94 -4.12
C PRO A 147 -11.80 -8.54 -4.65
N MET A 148 -10.80 -7.68 -4.87
CA MET A 148 -11.04 -6.33 -5.35
C MET A 148 -11.63 -6.32 -6.77
N TYR A 149 -11.13 -7.18 -7.66
CA TYR A 149 -11.66 -7.36 -9.01
C TYR A 149 -13.16 -7.67 -8.98
N PHE A 150 -13.58 -8.63 -8.14
CA PHE A 150 -14.99 -9.00 -8.01
C PHE A 150 -15.82 -7.93 -7.31
N LEU A 151 -15.28 -7.27 -6.28
CA LEU A 151 -15.97 -6.17 -5.59
C LEU A 151 -16.32 -5.04 -6.55
N ILE A 152 -15.41 -4.68 -7.47
CA ILE A 152 -15.68 -3.73 -8.54
C ILE A 152 -16.65 -4.34 -9.57
N GLY A 153 -16.33 -5.51 -10.13
CA GLY A 153 -17.04 -6.07 -11.28
C GLY A 153 -18.50 -6.47 -11.01
N ILE A 154 -18.86 -6.84 -9.78
CA ILE A 154 -20.21 -7.31 -9.42
C ILE A 154 -21.04 -6.19 -8.78
N TRP A 155 -20.47 -5.39 -7.88
CA TRP A 155 -21.19 -4.35 -7.11
C TRP A 155 -20.88 -2.92 -7.55
N GLY A 156 -20.06 -2.75 -8.60
CA GLY A 156 -19.76 -1.44 -9.14
C GLY A 156 -20.87 -0.82 -9.99
N GLY A 157 -20.58 0.37 -10.50
CA GLY A 157 -21.45 1.17 -11.36
C GLY A 157 -21.59 0.66 -12.80
N GLU A 158 -22.01 1.54 -13.71
CA GLU A 158 -22.36 1.20 -15.09
C GLU A 158 -21.21 0.58 -15.89
N ARG A 159 -19.97 1.08 -15.72
CA ARG A 159 -18.79 0.60 -16.46
C ARG A 159 -17.91 -0.32 -15.62
N ARG A 160 -18.48 -0.94 -14.60
CA ARG A 160 -17.79 -1.82 -13.64
C ARG A 160 -16.92 -2.90 -14.28
N LEU A 161 -17.36 -3.54 -15.36
CA LEU A 161 -16.59 -4.62 -15.99
C LEU A 161 -15.32 -4.08 -16.65
N TYR A 162 -15.44 -2.97 -17.39
CA TYR A 162 -14.29 -2.28 -17.97
C TYR A 162 -13.30 -1.83 -16.89
N ALA A 163 -13.79 -1.21 -15.81
CA ALA A 163 -12.95 -0.74 -14.71
C ALA A 163 -12.26 -1.89 -13.97
N ALA A 164 -12.98 -2.99 -13.68
CA ALA A 164 -12.42 -4.17 -13.02
C ALA A 164 -11.34 -4.84 -13.87
N ILE A 165 -11.59 -5.04 -15.17
CA ILE A 165 -10.61 -5.62 -16.10
C ILE A 165 -9.39 -4.71 -16.25
N LYS A 166 -9.60 -3.40 -16.42
CA LYS A 166 -8.50 -2.43 -16.53
C LYS A 166 -7.63 -2.44 -15.27
N PHE A 167 -8.25 -2.39 -14.08
CA PHE A 167 -7.55 -2.49 -12.79
C PHE A 167 -6.71 -3.77 -12.71
N PHE A 168 -7.33 -4.92 -13.01
CA PHE A 168 -6.67 -6.22 -12.93
C PHE A 168 -5.52 -6.34 -13.92
N LEU A 169 -5.70 -5.98 -15.19
CA LEU A 169 -4.65 -6.08 -16.20
C LEU A 169 -3.49 -5.13 -15.93
N TYR A 170 -3.75 -3.88 -15.52
CA TYR A 170 -2.68 -2.94 -15.17
C TYR A 170 -1.81 -3.52 -14.05
N THR A 171 -2.45 -3.96 -12.97
CA THR A 171 -1.74 -4.45 -11.79
C THR A 171 -1.05 -5.79 -12.03
N LEU A 172 -1.67 -6.70 -12.80
CA LEU A 172 -1.10 -8.00 -13.13
C LEU A 172 0.18 -7.86 -13.97
N VAL A 173 0.19 -6.97 -14.98
CA VAL A 173 1.36 -6.78 -15.85
C VAL A 173 2.60 -6.37 -15.04
N GLY A 174 2.46 -5.37 -14.15
CA GLY A 174 3.58 -4.97 -13.29
C GLY A 174 4.01 -6.07 -12.33
N SER A 175 3.06 -6.83 -11.81
CA SER A 175 3.34 -7.89 -10.83
C SER A 175 4.03 -9.09 -11.46
N VAL A 176 3.68 -9.48 -12.69
CA VAL A 176 4.40 -10.52 -13.44
C VAL A 176 5.85 -10.13 -13.69
N VAL A 177 6.12 -8.85 -14.02
CA VAL A 177 7.51 -8.36 -14.17
C VAL A 177 8.24 -8.38 -12.82
N MET A 178 7.57 -7.96 -11.74
CA MET A 178 8.12 -8.06 -10.39
C MET A 178 8.45 -9.51 -10.00
N LEU A 179 7.62 -10.49 -10.39
CA LEU A 179 7.86 -11.92 -10.14
C LEU A 179 9.19 -12.39 -10.77
N LEU A 180 9.52 -11.93 -11.98
CA LEU A 180 10.82 -12.23 -12.59
C LEU A 180 11.98 -11.67 -11.73
N GLY A 181 11.79 -10.48 -11.16
CA GLY A 181 12.71 -9.90 -10.18
C GLY A 181 12.83 -10.73 -8.91
N VAL A 182 11.71 -11.19 -8.34
CA VAL A 182 11.68 -12.07 -7.15
C VAL A 182 12.45 -13.36 -7.41
N LEU A 183 12.21 -14.01 -8.56
CA LEU A 183 12.91 -15.24 -8.95
C LEU A 183 14.41 -14.98 -9.16
N LYS A 184 14.78 -13.89 -9.82
CA LYS A 184 16.20 -13.55 -10.02
C LYS A 184 16.91 -13.28 -8.69
N MET A 185 16.27 -12.56 -7.77
CA MET A 185 16.79 -12.35 -6.42
C MET A 185 17.00 -13.67 -5.67
N TYR A 186 16.04 -14.61 -5.77
CA TYR A 186 16.17 -15.95 -5.22
C TYR A 186 17.40 -16.70 -5.76
N PHE A 187 17.65 -16.69 -7.07
CA PHE A 187 18.83 -17.36 -7.62
C PHE A 187 20.15 -16.67 -7.22
N LEU A 188 20.14 -15.36 -7.03
CA LEU A 188 21.32 -14.62 -6.55
C LEU A 188 21.66 -14.96 -5.10
N THR A 189 20.71 -15.46 -4.29
CA THR A 189 21.01 -15.99 -2.94
C THR A 189 21.88 -17.25 -2.94
N GLN A 190 22.05 -17.90 -4.10
CA GLN A 190 22.86 -19.09 -4.27
C GLN A 190 24.20 -18.81 -4.98
N ASP A 191 24.43 -17.56 -5.39
CA ASP A 191 25.69 -17.15 -6.00
C ASP A 191 26.77 -17.01 -4.92
N ALA A 192 27.72 -17.95 -4.91
CA ALA A 192 28.81 -17.99 -3.94
C ALA A 192 29.69 -16.73 -3.97
N ALA A 193 29.92 -16.14 -5.15
CA ALA A 193 30.79 -14.96 -5.29
C ALA A 193 30.15 -13.69 -4.73
N LEU A 194 28.82 -13.60 -4.81
CA LEU A 194 28.07 -12.49 -4.24
C LEU A 194 27.81 -12.69 -2.74
N THR A 195 27.38 -13.88 -2.35
CA THR A 195 27.05 -14.19 -0.96
C THR A 195 28.27 -14.19 -0.04
N SER A 196 29.47 -14.51 -0.54
CA SER A 196 30.71 -14.40 0.23
C SER A 196 31.07 -12.97 0.64
N GLN A 197 30.47 -11.96 0.00
CA GLN A 197 30.67 -10.55 0.35
C GLN A 197 29.77 -10.09 1.51
N ILE A 198 28.76 -10.89 1.88
CA ILE A 198 27.85 -10.58 2.98
C ILE A 198 28.57 -10.90 4.30
N THR A 199 28.87 -9.85 5.08
CA THR A 199 29.57 -9.98 6.36
C THR A 199 28.59 -10.06 7.52
N GLY A 200 29.08 -10.46 8.71
CA GLY A 200 28.30 -10.37 9.95
C GLY A 200 27.79 -8.94 10.21
N ALA A 201 28.63 -7.93 9.99
CA ALA A 201 28.25 -6.52 10.13
C ALA A 201 27.14 -6.11 9.15
N THR A 202 27.14 -6.64 7.91
CA THR A 202 26.06 -6.42 6.94
C THR A 202 24.74 -6.95 7.47
N LEU A 203 24.75 -8.16 8.03
CA LEU A 203 23.55 -8.79 8.62
C LEU A 203 23.10 -8.04 9.87
N ASP A 204 24.02 -7.56 10.70
CA ASP A 204 23.71 -6.87 11.94
C ASP A 204 23.08 -5.49 11.69
N ASN A 205 23.46 -4.80 10.61
CA ASN A 205 22.84 -3.54 10.20
C ASN A 205 21.37 -3.70 9.77
N ILE A 206 20.98 -4.88 9.28
CA ILE A 206 19.64 -5.11 8.72
C ILE A 206 18.74 -5.87 9.69
N ALA A 207 19.26 -6.90 10.35
CA ALA A 207 18.52 -7.77 11.26
C ALA A 207 18.78 -7.48 12.75
N GLY A 208 19.62 -6.49 13.06
CA GLY A 208 20.07 -6.21 14.43
C GLY A 208 21.20 -7.14 14.89
N LEU A 209 21.73 -6.86 16.08
CA LEU A 209 22.88 -7.60 16.65
C LEU A 209 22.59 -9.09 16.86
N ALA A 210 23.65 -9.90 16.90
CA ALA A 210 23.57 -11.32 17.25
C ALA A 210 22.83 -11.53 18.60
N GLY A 211 21.90 -12.50 18.62
CA GLY A 211 21.00 -12.74 19.76
C GLY A 211 19.71 -11.91 19.73
N SER A 212 19.52 -11.03 18.73
CA SER A 212 18.21 -10.45 18.47
C SER A 212 17.27 -11.49 17.83
N PRO A 213 15.96 -11.45 18.10
CA PRO A 213 15.01 -12.39 17.50
C PRO A 213 15.04 -12.41 15.96
N ALA A 214 15.23 -11.24 15.33
CA ALA A 214 15.31 -11.13 13.87
C ALA A 214 16.61 -11.73 13.32
N ARG A 215 17.73 -11.54 14.02
CA ARG A 215 19.03 -12.07 13.65
C ARG A 215 19.11 -13.59 13.83
N ASP A 216 18.46 -14.12 14.86
CA ASP A 216 18.36 -15.56 15.11
C ASP A 216 17.50 -16.27 14.05
N LEU A 217 16.35 -15.68 13.70
CA LEU A 217 15.51 -16.15 12.59
C LEU A 217 16.29 -16.17 11.26
N LEU A 218 17.06 -15.12 10.99
CA LEU A 218 17.85 -15.07 9.77
C LEU A 218 18.90 -16.20 9.74
N THR A 219 19.56 -16.43 10.87
CA THR A 219 20.57 -17.50 11.00
C THR A 219 19.95 -18.89 10.81
N SER A 220 18.80 -19.17 11.43
CA SER A 220 18.09 -20.44 11.27
C SER A 220 17.61 -20.66 9.83
N THR A 221 17.15 -19.58 9.17
CA THR A 221 16.71 -19.62 7.77
C THR A 221 17.85 -19.97 6.83
N LEU A 222 19.02 -19.35 7.01
CA LEU A 222 20.19 -19.62 6.18
C LEU A 222 20.76 -21.02 6.41
N ALA A 223 20.74 -21.51 7.65
CA ALA A 223 21.11 -22.88 7.97
C ALA A 223 20.17 -23.89 7.27
N ALA A 224 18.86 -23.64 7.29
CA ALA A 224 17.87 -24.46 6.61
C ALA A 224 18.03 -24.42 5.08
N ALA A 225 18.28 -23.25 4.50
CA ALA A 225 18.50 -23.11 3.06
C ALA A 225 19.75 -23.90 2.61
N LYS A 226 20.86 -23.78 3.36
CA LYS A 226 22.09 -24.54 3.11
C LYS A 226 21.88 -26.04 3.24
N ALA A 227 21.15 -26.49 4.27
CA ALA A 227 20.88 -27.92 4.49
C ALA A 227 20.04 -28.55 3.36
N ASN A 228 19.11 -27.79 2.78
CA ASN A 228 18.24 -28.25 1.70
C ASN A 228 18.78 -27.95 0.30
N ASN A 229 19.97 -27.32 0.19
CA ASN A 229 20.55 -26.87 -1.07
C ASN A 229 19.59 -25.97 -1.89
N THR A 230 18.93 -25.03 -1.20
CA THR A 230 17.99 -24.07 -1.80
C THR A 230 18.47 -22.64 -1.61
N GLY A 231 17.89 -21.70 -2.36
CA GLY A 231 17.95 -20.29 -2.01
C GLY A 231 17.04 -19.95 -0.82
N THR A 232 16.89 -18.65 -0.56
CA THR A 232 15.94 -18.14 0.43
C THR A 232 15.16 -16.95 -0.10
N PHE A 233 13.91 -16.80 0.35
CA PHE A 233 13.09 -15.63 0.10
C PHE A 233 13.05 -14.67 1.29
N ASN A 234 13.85 -14.89 2.34
CA ASN A 234 13.86 -14.02 3.51
C ASN A 234 14.24 -12.58 3.13
N ILE A 235 13.33 -11.64 3.39
CA ILE A 235 13.45 -10.25 2.96
C ILE A 235 14.70 -9.56 3.53
N MET A 236 15.05 -9.83 4.80
CA MET A 236 16.24 -9.23 5.42
C MET A 236 17.53 -9.74 4.77
N TYR A 237 17.58 -11.03 4.40
CA TYR A 237 18.71 -11.57 3.65
C TYR A 237 18.81 -10.96 2.25
N LEU A 238 17.68 -10.81 1.55
CA LEU A 238 17.64 -10.21 0.22
C LEU A 238 18.06 -8.74 0.23
N GLN A 239 17.73 -7.99 1.29
CA GLN A 239 18.25 -6.64 1.52
C GLN A 239 19.78 -6.65 1.75
N SER A 240 20.29 -7.65 2.49
CA SER A 240 21.73 -7.83 2.71
C SER A 240 22.48 -8.10 1.40
N LEU A 241 21.93 -8.98 0.57
CA LEU A 241 22.41 -9.28 -0.78
C LEU A 241 22.42 -8.02 -1.67
N GLY A 242 21.35 -7.23 -1.58
CA GLY A 242 21.21 -5.95 -2.28
C GLY A 242 22.29 -4.93 -1.94
N SER A 243 22.68 -4.87 -0.66
CA SER A 243 23.70 -3.94 -0.17
C SER A 243 25.11 -4.22 -0.72
N VAL A 244 25.43 -5.50 -1.00
CA VAL A 244 26.73 -5.90 -1.54
C VAL A 244 26.74 -5.92 -3.07
N MET A 245 25.58 -6.10 -3.72
CA MET A 245 25.46 -6.14 -5.18
C MET A 245 26.01 -4.87 -5.86
N PRO A 246 26.98 -4.99 -6.79
CA PRO A 246 27.58 -3.85 -7.49
C PRO A 246 26.53 -3.04 -8.23
N MET A 247 26.75 -1.72 -8.28
CA MET A 247 25.97 -0.86 -9.16
C MET A 247 26.25 -1.25 -10.60
N GLY A 248 25.19 -1.46 -11.38
CA GLY A 248 25.30 -1.90 -12.77
C GLY A 248 23.94 -2.35 -13.31
N THR A 249 23.95 -2.89 -14.54
CA THR A 249 22.73 -3.25 -15.26
C THR A 249 21.82 -4.20 -14.48
N MET A 250 22.39 -5.18 -13.77
CA MET A 250 21.60 -6.14 -12.98
C MET A 250 20.79 -5.45 -11.87
N GLN A 251 21.42 -4.59 -11.07
CA GLN A 251 20.73 -3.92 -9.96
C GLN A 251 19.70 -2.91 -10.47
N ILE A 252 19.97 -2.23 -11.59
CA ILE A 252 19.00 -1.34 -12.26
C ILE A 252 17.80 -2.15 -12.77
N LEU A 253 18.02 -3.27 -13.48
CA LEU A 253 16.93 -4.10 -14.00
C LEU A 253 16.06 -4.68 -12.88
N LEU A 254 16.68 -5.12 -11.78
CA LEU A 254 15.96 -5.61 -10.61
C LEU A 254 15.18 -4.48 -9.92
N PHE A 255 15.78 -3.30 -9.76
CA PHE A 255 15.07 -2.12 -9.25
C PHE A 255 13.85 -1.81 -10.11
N VAL A 256 14.01 -1.76 -11.44
CA VAL A 256 12.91 -1.45 -12.37
C VAL A 256 11.84 -2.53 -12.34
N ALA A 257 12.22 -3.81 -12.22
CA ALA A 257 11.27 -4.91 -12.18
C ALA A 257 10.32 -4.81 -10.96
N PHE A 258 10.86 -4.52 -9.77
CA PHE A 258 10.04 -4.28 -8.60
C PHE A 258 9.33 -2.92 -8.65
N ALA A 259 10.04 -1.88 -9.11
CA ALA A 259 9.50 -0.53 -9.23
C ALA A 259 8.26 -0.52 -10.12
N LEU A 260 8.22 -1.28 -11.22
CA LEU A 260 7.07 -1.34 -12.10
C LEU A 260 5.85 -1.95 -11.40
N GLY A 261 6.02 -3.05 -10.67
CA GLY A 261 4.95 -3.67 -9.88
C GLY A 261 4.36 -2.71 -8.84
N PHE A 262 5.22 -1.97 -8.14
CA PHE A 262 4.78 -1.02 -7.14
C PHE A 262 4.26 0.29 -7.73
N ALA A 263 4.91 0.86 -8.75
CA ALA A 263 4.56 2.14 -9.36
C ALA A 263 3.14 2.14 -9.94
N ILE A 264 2.70 1.00 -10.50
CA ILE A 264 1.31 0.84 -10.95
C ILE A 264 0.36 0.89 -9.76
N LYS A 265 0.67 0.24 -8.62
CA LYS A 265 -0.16 0.29 -7.40
C LYS A 265 -0.09 1.64 -6.66
N VAL A 266 0.98 2.42 -6.81
CA VAL A 266 1.17 3.79 -6.27
C VAL A 266 0.43 4.87 -7.07
N PRO A 267 -0.32 4.49 -8.11
CA PRO A 267 -0.53 5.29 -9.33
C PRO A 267 0.51 6.37 -9.63
N MET A 268 1.78 6.00 -9.84
CA MET A 268 2.78 6.95 -10.34
C MET A 268 2.44 7.37 -11.79
N TRP A 269 2.81 8.58 -12.19
CA TRP A 269 2.80 8.93 -13.61
C TRP A 269 3.86 8.09 -14.36
N PRO A 270 3.56 7.51 -15.54
CA PRO A 270 2.31 7.56 -16.31
C PRO A 270 1.29 6.42 -16.01
N PHE A 271 1.58 5.54 -15.07
CA PHE A 271 0.82 4.32 -14.76
C PHE A 271 -0.45 4.50 -13.90
N HIS A 272 -1.04 5.69 -13.85
CA HIS A 272 -2.12 6.03 -12.91
C HIS A 272 -3.53 5.91 -13.51
N THR A 273 -3.68 5.71 -14.82
CA THR A 273 -4.98 5.88 -15.51
C THR A 273 -6.04 4.85 -15.10
N TRP A 274 -5.65 3.74 -14.50
CA TRP A 274 -6.60 2.75 -13.97
C TRP A 274 -7.32 3.25 -12.71
N LEU A 275 -6.66 4.10 -11.92
CA LEU A 275 -7.13 4.50 -10.59
C LEU A 275 -8.46 5.29 -10.64
N PRO A 276 -8.60 6.36 -11.45
CA PRO A 276 -9.85 7.11 -11.51
C PRO A 276 -11.02 6.26 -11.99
N ASP A 277 -10.79 5.39 -12.99
CA ASP A 277 -11.84 4.52 -13.51
C ASP A 277 -12.26 3.47 -12.47
N ALA A 278 -11.31 2.88 -11.73
CA ALA A 278 -11.59 1.95 -10.64
C ALA A 278 -12.41 2.61 -9.52
N HIS A 279 -12.04 3.80 -9.05
CA HIS A 279 -12.75 4.50 -7.98
C HIS A 279 -14.17 4.93 -8.35
N VAL A 280 -14.34 5.42 -9.57
CA VAL A 280 -15.65 5.88 -10.07
C VAL A 280 -16.65 4.75 -10.08
N GLU A 281 -16.21 3.58 -10.52
CA GLU A 281 -17.08 2.41 -10.67
C GLU A 281 -17.13 1.57 -9.40
N ALA A 282 -16.16 1.62 -8.49
CA ALA A 282 -16.20 0.85 -7.26
C ALA A 282 -17.39 1.25 -6.35
N PRO A 283 -17.98 0.29 -5.61
CA PRO A 283 -18.92 0.61 -4.53
C PRO A 283 -18.23 1.45 -3.46
N THR A 284 -18.99 2.23 -2.68
CA THR A 284 -18.45 3.20 -1.70
C THR A 284 -17.41 2.59 -0.77
N ALA A 285 -17.74 1.48 -0.10
CA ALA A 285 -16.81 0.73 0.75
C ALA A 285 -15.60 0.16 -0.01
N GLY A 286 -15.77 -0.21 -1.29
CA GLY A 286 -14.65 -0.61 -2.16
C GLY A 286 -13.69 0.55 -2.40
N SER A 287 -14.20 1.76 -2.67
CA SER A 287 -13.37 2.97 -2.82
C SER A 287 -12.67 3.36 -1.53
N VAL A 288 -13.30 3.17 -0.37
CA VAL A 288 -12.67 3.37 0.95
C VAL A 288 -11.43 2.49 1.12
N ILE A 289 -11.54 1.19 0.84
CA ILE A 289 -10.42 0.26 0.94
C ILE A 289 -9.36 0.52 -0.14
N LEU A 290 -9.80 0.81 -1.38
CA LEU A 290 -8.90 1.11 -2.50
C LEU A 290 -8.02 2.32 -2.18
N ALA A 291 -8.61 3.47 -1.84
CA ALA A 291 -7.87 4.70 -1.56
C ALA A 291 -7.13 4.64 -0.22
N GLY A 292 -7.78 4.04 0.78
CA GLY A 292 -7.28 3.97 2.14
C GLY A 292 -6.02 3.12 2.25
N ILE A 293 -5.98 1.97 1.55
CA ILE A 293 -5.00 0.91 1.83
C ILE A 293 -4.33 0.37 0.57
N LEU A 294 -5.06 0.06 -0.50
CA LEU A 294 -4.45 -0.62 -1.66
C LEU A 294 -3.33 0.21 -2.31
N LEU A 295 -3.47 1.54 -2.32
CA LEU A 295 -2.41 2.44 -2.78
C LEU A 295 -1.14 2.35 -1.90
N LYS A 296 -1.32 2.07 -0.60
CA LYS A 296 -0.21 2.01 0.37
C LYS A 296 0.59 0.74 0.21
N LEU A 297 0.03 -0.32 -0.37
CA LEU A 297 0.79 -1.52 -0.71
C LEU A 297 1.92 -1.20 -1.68
N GLY A 298 1.69 -0.29 -2.63
CA GLY A 298 2.73 0.15 -3.57
C GLY A 298 3.80 0.99 -2.88
N THR A 299 3.43 2.00 -2.10
CA THR A 299 4.40 2.90 -1.43
C THR A 299 5.17 2.18 -0.33
N TYR A 300 4.50 1.31 0.43
CA TYR A 300 5.13 0.35 1.34
C TYR A 300 6.09 -0.57 0.58
N GLY A 301 5.72 -1.00 -0.63
CA GLY A 301 6.58 -1.82 -1.48
C GLY A 301 7.90 -1.12 -1.84
N PHE A 302 7.83 0.17 -2.19
CA PHE A 302 9.05 0.97 -2.40
C PHE A 302 9.90 1.09 -1.13
N PHE A 303 9.26 1.43 -0.01
CA PHE A 303 9.91 1.60 1.29
C PHE A 303 10.59 0.30 1.78
N ARG A 304 9.90 -0.84 1.66
CA ARG A 304 10.30 -2.12 2.24
C ARG A 304 11.17 -2.97 1.32
N PHE A 305 10.98 -2.87 0.00
CA PHE A 305 11.68 -3.70 -0.98
C PHE A 305 12.63 -2.88 -1.84
N ASN A 306 12.15 -1.94 -2.67
CA ASN A 306 13.03 -1.27 -3.63
C ASN A 306 14.22 -0.56 -2.98
N LEU A 307 13.95 0.35 -2.04
CA LEU A 307 14.99 1.16 -1.42
C LEU A 307 16.06 0.29 -0.71
N PRO A 308 15.69 -0.65 0.18
CA PRO A 308 16.69 -1.44 0.90
C PRO A 308 17.26 -2.64 0.10
N MET A 309 16.54 -3.21 -0.89
CA MET A 309 17.07 -4.30 -1.72
C MET A 309 17.95 -3.81 -2.88
N PHE A 310 17.77 -2.56 -3.32
CA PHE A 310 18.55 -1.98 -4.42
C PHE A 310 19.08 -0.59 -4.04
N PRO A 311 19.90 -0.48 -2.98
CA PRO A 311 20.28 0.82 -2.43
C PRO A 311 21.12 1.66 -3.39
N ARG A 312 22.05 1.05 -4.15
CA ARG A 312 22.89 1.83 -5.10
C ARG A 312 22.09 2.32 -6.30
N ALA A 313 21.18 1.49 -6.84
CA ALA A 313 20.24 1.93 -7.87
C ALA A 313 19.26 3.00 -7.34
N SER A 314 18.80 2.88 -6.09
CA SER A 314 17.89 3.86 -5.49
C SER A 314 18.54 5.24 -5.26
N ALA A 315 19.86 5.27 -5.08
CA ALA A 315 20.66 6.48 -4.91
C ALA A 315 21.35 6.95 -6.21
N ASP A 316 21.15 6.26 -7.32
CA ASP A 316 21.85 6.56 -8.58
C ASP A 316 21.34 7.85 -9.24
N GLU A 317 22.27 8.73 -9.57
CA GLU A 317 22.03 9.97 -10.30
C GLU A 317 22.81 10.05 -11.61
N THR A 318 23.51 8.97 -12.00
CA THR A 318 24.53 9.04 -13.07
C THR A 318 24.43 8.01 -14.19
N SER A 319 23.57 7.00 -14.08
CA SER A 319 23.61 5.85 -15.01
C SER A 319 23.16 6.15 -16.45
N PHE A 320 22.40 7.21 -16.70
CA PHE A 320 21.86 7.56 -18.01
C PHE A 320 22.48 8.85 -18.53
N HIS A 321 22.93 8.83 -19.78
CA HIS A 321 23.50 9.98 -20.48
C HIS A 321 22.69 10.24 -21.75
N TYR A 322 22.01 11.38 -21.83
CA TYR A 322 21.18 11.73 -22.98
C TYR A 322 21.26 13.24 -23.25
N PHE A 323 21.49 13.63 -24.51
CA PHE A 323 21.65 15.01 -24.94
C PHE A 323 22.60 15.86 -24.05
N GLY A 324 23.72 15.28 -23.62
CA GLY A 324 24.71 15.98 -22.78
C GLY A 324 24.30 16.16 -21.31
N THR A 325 23.13 15.67 -20.91
CA THR A 325 22.70 15.61 -19.51
C THR A 325 22.90 14.22 -18.93
N THR A 326 23.37 14.18 -17.69
CA THR A 326 23.58 12.93 -16.93
C THR A 326 22.51 12.87 -15.85
N PHE A 327 21.80 11.74 -15.75
CA PHE A 327 20.78 11.50 -14.74
C PHE A 327 20.75 10.01 -14.37
N GLY A 328 20.13 9.66 -13.25
CA GLY A 328 20.07 8.28 -12.80
C GLY A 328 18.66 7.84 -12.43
N VAL A 329 18.58 6.63 -11.90
CA VAL A 329 17.32 6.02 -11.45
C VAL A 329 16.62 6.91 -10.42
N ARG A 330 17.34 7.46 -9.44
CA ARG A 330 16.78 8.37 -8.43
C ARG A 330 16.15 9.60 -9.07
N SER A 331 16.88 10.23 -10.00
CA SER A 331 16.43 11.43 -10.72
C SER A 331 15.14 11.16 -11.51
N VAL A 332 15.03 9.98 -12.14
CA VAL A 332 13.81 9.55 -12.84
C VAL A 332 12.65 9.40 -11.86
N MET A 333 12.85 8.71 -10.73
CA MET A 333 11.78 8.49 -9.75
C MET A 333 11.26 9.81 -9.17
N VAL A 334 12.16 10.74 -8.86
CA VAL A 334 11.81 12.09 -8.41
C VAL A 334 11.04 12.86 -9.49
N LEU A 335 11.50 12.82 -10.75
CA LEU A 335 10.81 13.47 -11.87
C LEU A 335 9.38 12.94 -12.03
N LEU A 336 9.20 11.61 -12.03
CA LEU A 336 7.87 10.98 -12.13
C LEU A 336 6.97 11.34 -10.95
N ALA A 337 7.54 11.46 -9.74
CA ALA A 337 6.81 11.90 -8.55
C ALA A 337 6.33 13.35 -8.69
N ILE A 338 7.21 14.28 -9.09
CA ILE A 338 6.88 15.70 -9.31
C ILE A 338 5.81 15.85 -10.39
N ILE A 339 5.95 15.14 -11.53
CA ILE A 339 4.92 15.13 -12.57
C ILE A 339 3.60 14.59 -11.99
N GLY A 340 3.62 13.53 -11.19
CA GLY A 340 2.45 12.99 -10.50
C GLY A 340 1.74 13.99 -9.59
N ILE A 341 2.51 14.77 -8.81
CA ILE A 341 2.01 15.85 -7.94
C ILE A 341 1.26 16.90 -8.78
N ILE A 342 1.96 17.49 -9.76
CA ILE A 342 1.42 18.59 -10.57
C ILE A 342 0.25 18.10 -11.44
N TYR A 343 0.43 16.98 -12.15
CA TYR A 343 -0.60 16.43 -13.02
C TYR A 343 -1.85 16.01 -12.23
N GLY A 344 -1.67 15.34 -11.08
CA GLY A 344 -2.77 14.92 -10.22
C GLY A 344 -3.59 16.11 -9.73
N ALA A 345 -2.93 17.18 -9.29
CA ALA A 345 -3.57 18.41 -8.86
C ALA A 345 -4.36 19.10 -9.99
N LEU A 346 -3.72 19.30 -11.15
CA LEU A 346 -4.37 19.90 -12.33
C LEU A 346 -5.55 19.07 -12.85
N ALA A 347 -5.41 17.74 -12.86
CA ALA A 347 -6.50 16.85 -13.26
C ALA A 347 -7.67 16.91 -12.27
N ALA A 348 -7.41 16.96 -10.96
CA ALA A 348 -8.45 17.15 -9.96
C ALA A 348 -9.19 18.49 -10.16
N MET A 349 -8.45 19.58 -10.37
CA MET A 349 -9.00 20.91 -10.67
C MET A 349 -9.86 20.91 -11.93
N TYR A 350 -9.40 20.25 -13.00
CA TYR A 350 -10.16 20.11 -14.24
C TYR A 350 -11.55 19.48 -14.00
N PHE A 351 -11.64 18.44 -13.16
CA PHE A 351 -12.92 17.80 -12.83
C PHE A 351 -13.79 18.62 -11.87
N VAL A 352 -13.27 19.65 -11.20
CA VAL A 352 -14.08 20.62 -10.44
C VAL A 352 -14.72 21.65 -11.37
N VAL A 353 -13.93 22.24 -12.28
CA VAL A 353 -14.36 23.39 -13.09
C VAL A 353 -15.24 22.95 -14.28
N ARG A 354 -15.10 21.70 -14.72
CA ARG A 354 -15.89 21.18 -15.84
C ARG A 354 -17.38 21.04 -15.47
N ARG A 355 -18.26 21.50 -16.37
CA ARG A 355 -19.73 21.44 -16.22
C ARG A 355 -20.28 20.04 -15.89
N ASN A 356 -19.67 18.98 -16.42
CA ASN A 356 -20.02 17.58 -16.15
C ASN A 356 -18.89 16.87 -15.38
N GLY A 357 -18.32 17.56 -14.40
CA GLY A 357 -17.25 17.07 -13.55
C GLY A 357 -17.71 15.92 -12.66
N ASP A 358 -16.89 14.87 -12.52
CA ASP A 358 -17.20 13.71 -11.69
C ASP A 358 -16.48 13.83 -10.34
N VAL A 359 -17.26 13.88 -9.25
CA VAL A 359 -16.73 14.06 -7.89
C VAL A 359 -15.87 12.89 -7.42
N LYS A 360 -16.12 11.65 -7.87
CA LYS A 360 -15.26 10.50 -7.54
C LYS A 360 -13.93 10.58 -8.29
N LYS A 361 -13.93 11.08 -9.54
CA LYS A 361 -12.68 11.33 -10.29
C LYS A 361 -11.82 12.40 -9.63
N LEU A 362 -12.44 13.48 -9.15
CA LEU A 362 -11.75 14.53 -8.41
C LEU A 362 -10.95 13.94 -7.23
N VAL A 363 -11.62 13.18 -6.35
CA VAL A 363 -10.97 12.58 -5.17
C VAL A 363 -9.92 11.52 -5.57
N ALA A 364 -10.14 10.81 -6.68
CA ALA A 364 -9.15 9.88 -7.20
C ALA A 364 -7.88 10.58 -7.72
N TYR A 365 -8.01 11.70 -8.45
CA TYR A 365 -6.85 12.45 -8.95
C TYR A 365 -6.11 13.21 -7.85
N SER A 366 -6.81 13.71 -6.82
CA SER A 366 -6.13 14.25 -5.64
C SER A 366 -5.28 13.18 -4.95
N SER A 367 -5.74 11.91 -4.96
CA SER A 367 -4.96 10.78 -4.44
C SER A 367 -3.70 10.49 -5.26
N VAL A 368 -3.72 10.72 -6.59
CA VAL A 368 -2.52 10.63 -7.45
C VAL A 368 -1.48 11.67 -7.03
N SER A 369 -1.91 12.92 -6.78
CA SER A 369 -1.01 13.98 -6.33
C SER A 369 -0.36 13.63 -4.99
N SER A 370 -1.17 13.23 -4.01
CA SER A 370 -0.68 12.83 -2.69
C SER A 370 0.27 11.63 -2.72
N MET A 371 0.04 10.62 -3.55
CA MET A 371 1.00 9.53 -3.71
C MET A 371 2.32 10.00 -4.34
N GLY A 372 2.26 11.01 -5.22
CA GLY A 372 3.45 11.71 -5.69
C GLY A 372 4.25 12.35 -4.56
N ILE A 373 3.60 12.97 -3.56
CA ILE A 373 4.26 13.52 -2.36
C ILE A 373 4.94 12.41 -1.56
N VAL A 374 4.27 11.27 -1.36
CA VAL A 374 4.88 10.11 -0.69
C VAL A 374 6.15 9.67 -1.43
N MET A 375 6.08 9.51 -2.75
CA MET A 375 7.21 9.07 -3.56
C MET A 375 8.37 10.07 -3.53
N LEU A 376 8.07 11.38 -3.61
CA LEU A 376 9.09 12.42 -3.48
C LEU A 376 9.78 12.37 -2.12
N GLY A 377 9.02 12.20 -1.03
CA GLY A 377 9.56 12.06 0.32
C GLY A 377 10.43 10.80 0.47
N LEU A 378 10.02 9.66 -0.09
CA LEU A 378 10.81 8.43 -0.07
C LEU A 378 12.14 8.58 -0.84
N PHE A 379 12.13 9.18 -2.03
CA PHE A 379 13.33 9.37 -2.86
C PHE A 379 14.18 10.61 -2.48
N ALA A 380 13.75 11.37 -1.47
CA ALA A 380 14.62 12.34 -0.80
C ALA A 380 15.77 11.65 -0.05
N LEU A 381 15.62 10.37 0.33
CA LEU A 381 16.65 9.53 0.99
C LEU A 381 17.24 10.17 2.26
N ASN A 382 16.41 10.88 3.02
CA ASN A 382 16.77 11.46 4.31
C ASN A 382 15.63 11.27 5.33
N PRO A 383 15.93 11.40 6.65
CA PRO A 383 14.94 11.11 7.70
C PRO A 383 13.67 11.96 7.60
N ASN A 384 13.78 13.24 7.24
CA ASN A 384 12.62 14.12 7.11
C ASN A 384 11.69 13.66 5.97
N GLY A 385 12.25 13.34 4.80
CA GLY A 385 11.51 12.85 3.66
C GLY A 385 10.80 11.53 3.94
N VAL A 386 11.50 10.56 4.54
CA VAL A 386 10.93 9.24 4.88
C VAL A 386 9.85 9.36 5.94
N ASN A 387 10.06 10.14 7.00
CA ASN A 387 9.06 10.37 8.04
C ASN A 387 7.82 11.06 7.48
N GLY A 388 8.00 12.07 6.62
CA GLY A 388 6.91 12.75 5.92
C GLY A 388 6.12 11.79 5.03
N ALA A 389 6.80 10.98 4.22
CA ALA A 389 6.17 9.98 3.36
C ALA A 389 5.36 8.94 4.15
N VAL A 390 5.92 8.39 5.23
CA VAL A 390 5.22 7.43 6.10
C VAL A 390 4.00 8.05 6.76
N LEU A 391 4.14 9.26 7.30
CA LEU A 391 3.01 9.96 7.92
C LEU A 391 1.93 10.29 6.88
N HIS A 392 2.33 10.68 5.66
CA HIS A 392 1.40 10.99 4.57
C HIS A 392 0.64 9.74 4.10
N MET A 393 1.28 8.56 4.07
CA MET A 393 0.60 7.29 3.80
C MET A 393 -0.59 7.08 4.76
N ILE A 394 -0.38 7.30 6.07
CA ILE A 394 -1.42 7.13 7.09
C ILE A 394 -2.48 8.22 6.98
N ASN A 395 -2.06 9.48 6.92
CA ASN A 395 -2.98 10.63 6.85
C ASN A 395 -3.89 10.53 5.61
N HIS A 396 -3.31 10.25 4.44
CA HIS A 396 -4.09 10.00 3.23
C HIS A 396 -5.02 8.81 3.38
N GLY A 397 -4.55 7.73 4.02
CA GLY A 397 -5.39 6.58 4.27
C GLY A 397 -6.69 6.93 4.99
N ILE A 398 -6.61 7.85 5.96
CA ILE A 398 -7.75 8.30 6.77
C ILE A 398 -8.61 9.32 6.00
N TYR A 399 -8.03 10.43 5.53
CA TYR A 399 -8.84 11.51 4.96
C TYR A 399 -9.45 11.13 3.60
N SER A 400 -8.72 10.39 2.76
CA SER A 400 -9.22 9.99 1.43
C SER A 400 -10.35 8.95 1.56
N ALA A 401 -10.22 8.01 2.51
CA ALA A 401 -11.32 7.11 2.88
C ALA A 401 -12.56 7.88 3.34
N ALA A 402 -12.39 8.90 4.19
CA ALA A 402 -13.49 9.74 4.64
C ALA A 402 -14.14 10.52 3.48
N LEU A 403 -13.35 11.11 2.57
CA LEU A 403 -13.87 11.80 1.39
C LEU A 403 -14.65 10.85 0.47
N PHE A 404 -14.14 9.65 0.18
CA PHE A 404 -14.88 8.66 -0.62
C PHE A 404 -16.17 8.21 0.06
N LEU A 405 -16.19 8.07 1.38
CA LEU A 405 -17.39 7.76 2.14
C LEU A 405 -18.43 8.90 2.04
N LEU A 406 -18.01 10.15 2.21
CA LEU A 406 -18.86 11.33 2.11
C LEU A 406 -19.45 11.49 0.70
N VAL A 407 -18.61 11.33 -0.33
CA VAL A 407 -19.04 11.29 -1.73
C VAL A 407 -20.04 10.16 -1.96
N GLY A 408 -19.81 8.99 -1.38
CA GLY A 408 -20.74 7.88 -1.41
C GLY A 408 -22.11 8.22 -0.81
N ILE A 409 -22.16 8.90 0.33
CA ILE A 409 -23.42 9.32 0.98
C ILE A 409 -24.25 10.22 0.05
N ILE A 410 -23.62 11.16 -0.66
CA ILE A 410 -24.33 12.00 -1.64
C ILE A 410 -24.82 11.15 -2.81
N TYR A 411 -23.96 10.29 -3.34
CA TYR A 411 -24.28 9.44 -4.48
C TYR A 411 -25.50 8.56 -4.20
N GLU A 412 -25.58 7.93 -3.02
CA GLU A 412 -26.73 7.10 -2.62
C GLU A 412 -28.04 7.89 -2.50
N ARG A 413 -27.99 9.21 -2.31
CA ARG A 413 -29.19 10.07 -2.18
C ARG A 413 -29.63 10.70 -3.50
N ARG A 414 -28.69 10.92 -4.42
CA ARG A 414 -28.93 11.70 -5.65
C ARG A 414 -28.77 10.88 -6.92
N HIS A 415 -28.09 9.73 -6.85
CA HIS A 415 -27.73 8.88 -7.99
C HIS A 415 -27.02 9.62 -9.14
N THR A 416 -26.42 10.77 -8.84
CA THR A 416 -25.59 11.56 -9.75
C THR A 416 -24.20 11.71 -9.14
N ARG A 417 -23.20 11.89 -10.01
CA ARG A 417 -21.81 12.16 -9.64
C ARG A 417 -21.37 13.57 -10.06
N ASN A 418 -22.29 14.32 -10.68
CA ASN A 418 -22.00 15.60 -11.29
C ASN A 418 -21.82 16.68 -10.22
N VAL A 419 -20.62 17.26 -10.14
CA VAL A 419 -20.26 18.31 -9.17
C VAL A 419 -21.18 19.52 -9.27
N ALA A 420 -21.61 19.88 -10.49
CA ALA A 420 -22.46 21.06 -10.73
C ALA A 420 -23.86 20.96 -10.09
N GLU A 421 -24.31 19.75 -9.74
CA GLU A 421 -25.63 19.52 -9.15
C GLU A 421 -25.63 19.59 -7.61
N PHE A 422 -24.47 19.77 -6.98
CA PHE A 422 -24.30 19.72 -5.52
C PHE A 422 -24.28 21.10 -4.83
N GLY A 423 -24.96 22.09 -5.41
CA GLY A 423 -25.11 23.42 -4.81
C GLY A 423 -26.03 23.42 -3.57
N GLY A 424 -25.69 24.24 -2.57
CA GLY A 424 -26.58 24.51 -1.42
C GLY A 424 -26.66 23.41 -0.35
N LEU A 425 -25.79 22.39 -0.39
CA LEU A 425 -25.81 21.26 0.55
C LEU A 425 -25.68 21.67 2.02
N SER A 426 -25.01 22.78 2.33
CA SER A 426 -24.86 23.30 3.70
C SER A 426 -26.18 23.66 4.36
N HIS A 427 -27.17 24.12 3.59
CA HIS A 427 -28.49 24.47 4.12
C HIS A 427 -29.35 23.24 4.43
N VAL A 428 -29.17 22.15 3.67
CA VAL A 428 -29.99 20.94 3.80
C VAL A 428 -29.35 19.92 4.74
N MET A 429 -28.02 19.79 4.72
CA MET A 429 -27.26 18.81 5.50
C MET A 429 -26.04 19.48 6.18
N PRO A 430 -26.24 20.39 7.15
CA PRO A 430 -25.16 21.17 7.75
C PRO A 430 -24.08 20.32 8.42
N GLY A 431 -24.47 19.23 9.10
CA GLY A 431 -23.50 18.30 9.71
C GLY A 431 -22.62 17.58 8.68
N TYR A 432 -23.19 17.18 7.54
CA TYR A 432 -22.42 16.62 6.42
C TYR A 432 -21.46 17.67 5.86
N ALA A 433 -21.94 18.90 5.62
CA ALA A 433 -21.12 19.97 5.07
C ALA A 433 -19.95 20.33 6.00
N ALA A 434 -20.16 20.32 7.32
CA ALA A 434 -19.11 20.55 8.31
C ALA A 434 -18.03 19.45 8.27
N VAL A 435 -18.42 18.17 8.22
CA VAL A 435 -17.47 17.05 8.12
C VAL A 435 -16.74 17.07 6.77
N PHE A 436 -17.46 17.34 5.67
CA PHE A 436 -16.86 17.46 4.35
C PHE A 436 -15.85 18.60 4.28
N LEU A 437 -16.19 19.77 4.82
CA LEU A 437 -15.27 20.91 4.89
C LEU A 437 -14.04 20.56 5.72
N ALA A 438 -14.20 19.93 6.89
CA ALA A 438 -13.07 19.51 7.72
C ALA A 438 -12.14 18.53 7.00
N MET A 439 -12.69 17.55 6.28
CA MET A 439 -11.91 16.58 5.49
C MET A 439 -11.27 17.23 4.26
N ALA A 440 -11.93 18.19 3.61
CA ALA A 440 -11.37 18.94 2.49
C ALA A 440 -10.23 19.86 2.95
N MET A 441 -10.38 20.55 4.08
CA MET A 441 -9.31 21.36 4.70
C MET A 441 -8.13 20.48 5.11
N THR A 442 -8.39 19.27 5.61
CA THR A 442 -7.35 18.27 5.86
C THR A 442 -6.66 17.89 4.57
N ALA A 443 -7.38 17.60 3.49
CA ALA A 443 -6.83 17.18 2.22
C ALA A 443 -5.95 18.25 1.53
N ILE A 444 -6.28 19.54 1.69
CA ILE A 444 -5.49 20.66 1.14
C ILE A 444 -4.25 20.97 2.00
N GLY A 445 -4.06 20.26 3.12
CA GLY A 445 -2.90 20.49 3.98
C GLY A 445 -2.99 21.82 4.74
N LEU A 446 -4.19 22.19 5.24
CA LEU A 446 -4.32 23.38 6.08
C LEU A 446 -3.41 23.27 7.31
N PRO A 447 -2.66 24.33 7.68
CA PRO A 447 -1.89 24.37 8.92
C PRO A 447 -2.73 23.94 10.12
N LEU A 448 -2.08 23.27 11.08
CA LEU A 448 -2.68 22.61 12.26
C LEU A 448 -3.36 21.25 12.01
N LEU A 449 -3.59 20.85 10.75
CA LEU A 449 -4.12 19.53 10.42
C LEU A 449 -3.00 18.53 10.09
N CYS A 450 -3.30 17.23 10.20
CA CYS A 450 -2.29 16.18 10.13
C CYS A 450 -1.55 16.13 8.77
N VAL A 451 -2.28 16.36 7.67
CA VAL A 451 -1.71 16.32 6.31
C VAL A 451 -0.64 17.39 6.13
N PHE A 452 -0.85 18.61 6.62
CA PHE A 452 0.15 19.68 6.58
C PHE A 452 1.49 19.22 7.15
N ILE A 453 1.48 18.56 8.31
CA ILE A 453 2.71 18.06 8.96
C ILE A 453 3.43 17.05 8.05
N SER A 454 2.68 16.12 7.46
CA SER A 454 3.27 15.10 6.59
C SER A 454 3.81 15.66 5.27
N GLU A 455 3.09 16.60 4.65
CA GLU A 455 3.52 17.27 3.41
C GLU A 455 4.71 18.16 3.68
N PHE A 456 4.68 18.95 4.76
CA PHE A 456 5.80 19.80 5.16
C PHE A 456 7.07 18.98 5.38
N LEU A 457 7.00 17.84 6.09
CA LEU A 457 8.16 16.98 6.30
C LEU A 457 8.69 16.37 4.99
N ALA A 458 7.79 15.90 4.11
CA ALA A 458 8.17 15.35 2.81
C ALA A 458 8.85 16.43 1.92
N MET A 459 8.28 17.63 1.88
CA MET A 459 8.79 18.78 1.13
C MET A 459 10.09 19.31 1.72
N ARG A 460 10.22 19.34 3.04
CA ARG A 460 11.48 19.65 3.72
C ARG A 460 12.56 18.64 3.35
N GLY A 461 12.25 17.35 3.39
CA GLY A 461 13.18 16.31 2.95
C GLY A 461 13.59 16.49 1.49
N ALA A 462 12.64 16.79 0.61
CA ALA A 462 12.93 17.09 -0.80
C ALA A 462 13.83 18.32 -0.95
N PHE A 463 13.59 19.38 -0.18
CA PHE A 463 14.38 20.62 -0.20
C PHE A 463 15.81 20.40 0.30
N GLU A 464 15.98 19.63 1.38
CA GLU A 464 17.28 19.25 1.93
C GLU A 464 18.09 18.41 0.93
N ALA A 465 17.43 17.59 0.10
CA ALA A 465 18.08 16.84 -0.97
C ALA A 465 18.40 17.70 -2.21
N ASN A 466 17.43 18.49 -2.68
CA ASN A 466 17.58 19.43 -3.78
C ASN A 466 16.47 20.50 -3.75
N PRO A 467 16.80 21.78 -3.56
CA PRO A 467 15.81 22.86 -3.50
C PRO A 467 14.88 22.94 -4.72
N TRP A 468 15.37 22.58 -5.91
CA TRP A 468 14.55 22.59 -7.13
C TRP A 468 13.46 21.53 -7.13
N TRP A 469 13.70 20.35 -6.53
CA TRP A 469 12.67 19.32 -6.43
C TRP A 469 11.49 19.80 -5.59
N ALA A 470 11.78 20.44 -4.46
CA ALA A 470 10.76 21.06 -3.62
C ALA A 470 10.07 22.25 -4.32
N ALA A 471 10.82 23.09 -5.03
CA ALA A 471 10.22 24.22 -5.76
C ALA A 471 9.20 23.77 -6.81
N TRP A 472 9.53 22.74 -7.61
CA TRP A 472 8.59 22.18 -8.59
C TRP A 472 7.41 21.46 -7.95
N ALA A 473 7.65 20.68 -6.90
CA ALA A 473 6.58 19.98 -6.19
C ALA A 473 5.59 20.93 -5.50
N ALA A 474 6.06 22.09 -5.03
CA ALA A 474 5.20 23.10 -4.40
C ALA A 474 4.12 23.64 -5.35
N LEU A 475 4.33 23.61 -6.66
CA LEU A 475 3.35 24.05 -7.65
C LEU A 475 2.08 23.18 -7.70
N GLY A 476 2.13 21.93 -7.22
CA GLY A 476 0.93 21.08 -7.15
C GLY A 476 0.24 21.08 -5.79
N ILE A 477 0.80 21.79 -4.80
CA ILE A 477 0.16 22.06 -3.51
C ILE A 477 -0.71 23.33 -3.60
N ILE A 478 -0.27 24.31 -4.41
CA ILE A 478 -1.01 25.53 -4.77
C ILE A 478 -2.09 25.18 -5.79
#